data_AF-A0A2T7B3X2-F1
#
_entry.id   AF-A0A2T7B3X2-F1
#
_cell.length_a   1.000
_cell.length_b   1.000
_cell.length_c   1.000
_cell.angle_alpha   90.00
_cell.angle_beta   90.00
_cell.angle_gamma   90.00
#
_symmetry.space_group_name_H-M   'P 1'
#
loop_
_entity.id
_entity.type
_entity.pdbx_description
1 polymer ?
#
loop_
_entity_poly.entity_id
_entity_poly.type
_entity_poly.pdbx_seq_one_letter_code
_entity_poly.pdbx_strand_id
1 'polypeptide(L)'
;MAWLQSRTWKRVFFTLFMTGMVWQLAACDNNKEPEQRKAFIQFLQTRILPSEKLSVPTLTAQEKESFGKYADDYAILSDYSSEMTTAFSGNDQAMRQMRSVTSAKDMVEKRDTIEKSRKEVGNIESKRADTMKSVEDRYSKLKQPDDLKAVFDQAYQKTVVRPNALLTQTLSLTDAILGQALDIGNYLNSLGNKVQYVGSMAQFTDQKQLDLFNEKLSAMREKQQELLAVARQLAGMQ
;
A
#
# COMPACT_ATOMS: atom_id res chain seq x y z
N MET A 1 -25.27 -29.24 77.69
CA MET A 1 -25.71 -28.81 76.36
C MET A 1 -25.10 -27.46 76.04
N ALA A 2 -23.97 -27.44 75.34
CA ALA A 2 -23.45 -26.27 74.64
C ALA A 2 -22.26 -26.69 73.79
N TRP A 3 -22.21 -26.12 72.58
CA TRP A 3 -21.02 -25.84 71.79
C TRP A 3 -20.36 -26.97 70.97
N LEU A 4 -20.83 -27.10 69.73
CA LEU A 4 -20.02 -27.50 68.58
C LEU A 4 -20.32 -26.55 67.41
N GLN A 5 -19.74 -25.35 67.49
CA GLN A 5 -19.62 -24.43 66.38
C GLN A 5 -18.32 -24.70 65.59
N SER A 6 -18.42 -24.49 64.27
CA SER A 6 -17.32 -24.07 63.39
C SER A 6 -16.29 -25.12 62.95
N ARG A 7 -16.63 -25.94 61.95
CA ARG A 7 -15.57 -26.47 61.06
C ARG A 7 -15.98 -26.88 59.65
N THR A 8 -17.26 -27.12 59.43
CA THR A 8 -17.78 -27.55 58.12
C THR A 8 -18.25 -26.39 57.24
N TRP A 9 -18.75 -25.29 57.85
CA TRP A 9 -19.34 -24.20 57.07
C TRP A 9 -18.32 -23.29 56.36
N LYS A 10 -17.10 -23.15 56.92
CA LYS A 10 -16.02 -22.37 56.30
C LYS A 10 -15.38 -23.06 55.08
N ARG A 11 -15.50 -24.39 54.96
CA ARG A 11 -14.92 -25.14 53.84
C ARG A 11 -15.78 -25.04 52.59
N VAL A 12 -17.10 -25.10 52.71
CA VAL A 12 -18.02 -24.96 51.56
C VAL A 12 -18.05 -23.52 51.04
N PHE A 13 -17.96 -22.52 51.92
CA PHE A 13 -17.92 -21.11 51.52
C PHE A 13 -16.62 -20.69 50.82
N PHE A 14 -15.49 -21.35 51.12
CA PHE A 14 -14.21 -21.02 50.48
C PHE A 14 -14.07 -21.64 49.07
N THR A 15 -14.69 -22.80 48.82
CA THR A 15 -14.68 -23.42 47.49
C THR A 15 -15.68 -22.77 46.52
N LEU A 16 -16.74 -22.13 47.01
CA LEU A 16 -17.69 -21.39 46.18
C LEU A 16 -17.17 -19.99 45.75
N PHE A 17 -16.17 -19.46 46.46
CA PHE A 17 -15.60 -18.13 46.15
C PHE A 17 -14.48 -18.20 45.09
N MET A 18 -13.79 -19.34 44.95
CA MET A 18 -12.70 -19.51 43.97
C MET A 18 -13.15 -19.90 42.56
N THR A 19 -14.35 -20.46 42.38
CA THR A 19 -14.93 -20.73 41.04
C THR A 19 -15.65 -19.53 40.44
N GLY A 20 -15.87 -18.45 41.19
CA GLY A 20 -16.46 -17.20 40.70
C GLY A 20 -15.48 -16.25 39.98
N MET A 21 -14.17 -16.49 40.08
CA MET A 21 -13.15 -15.55 39.58
C MET A 21 -12.79 -15.76 38.09
N VAL A 22 -13.24 -16.85 37.46
CA VAL A 22 -12.96 -17.14 36.04
C VAL A 22 -14.02 -16.55 35.10
N TRP A 23 -15.15 -16.06 35.62
CA TRP A 23 -16.20 -15.40 34.82
C TRP A 23 -16.13 -13.87 34.81
N GLN A 24 -15.14 -13.27 35.49
CA GLN A 24 -15.02 -11.80 35.55
C GLN A 24 -14.11 -11.17 34.49
N LEU A 25 -13.58 -11.95 33.53
CA LEU A 25 -12.79 -11.42 32.41
C LEU A 25 -13.53 -11.41 31.06
N ALA A 26 -14.85 -11.65 31.05
CA ALA A 26 -15.68 -11.56 29.84
C ALA A 26 -16.94 -10.68 30.01
N ALA A 27 -16.96 -9.80 31.01
CA ALA A 27 -18.02 -8.80 31.23
C ALA A 27 -17.57 -7.37 30.91
N CYS A 28 -16.55 -7.19 30.07
CA CYS A 28 -16.22 -5.88 29.48
C CYS A 28 -17.04 -5.72 28.19
N ASP A 29 -17.97 -4.76 28.19
CA ASP A 29 -18.57 -4.13 26.99
C ASP A 29 -19.47 -4.96 26.05
N ASN A 30 -19.75 -6.23 26.33
CA ASN A 30 -20.61 -7.07 25.46
C ASN A 30 -22.03 -6.54 25.22
N ASN A 31 -22.59 -5.70 26.09
CA ASN A 31 -23.90 -5.09 25.87
C ASN A 31 -23.89 -4.02 24.76
N LYS A 32 -22.73 -3.44 24.43
CA LYS A 32 -22.61 -2.41 23.38
C LYS A 32 -22.15 -2.97 22.05
N GLU A 33 -21.66 -4.20 22.00
CA GLU A 33 -21.11 -4.80 20.78
C GLU A 33 -22.06 -4.70 19.57
N PRO A 34 -23.38 -4.99 19.68
CA PRO A 34 -24.28 -4.85 18.54
C PRO A 34 -24.41 -3.40 18.04
N GLU A 35 -24.40 -2.43 18.95
CA GLU A 35 -24.45 -1.00 18.61
C GLU A 35 -23.14 -0.54 17.96
N GLN A 36 -22.00 -0.97 18.51
CA GLN A 36 -20.67 -0.70 17.98
C GLN A 36 -20.50 -1.28 16.57
N ARG A 37 -20.92 -2.53 16.38
CA ARG A 37 -20.90 -3.21 15.07
C ARG A 37 -21.74 -2.45 14.06
N LYS A 38 -22.96 -2.06 14.46
CA LYS A 38 -23.86 -1.28 13.60
C LYS A 38 -23.26 0.07 13.21
N ALA A 39 -22.69 0.80 14.17
CA ALA A 39 -22.03 2.08 13.91
C ALA A 39 -20.86 1.94 12.94
N PHE A 40 -20.04 0.91 13.12
CA PHE A 40 -18.90 0.66 12.25
C PHE A 40 -19.33 0.23 10.84
N ILE A 41 -20.28 -0.70 10.71
CA ILE A 41 -20.87 -1.09 9.41
C ILE A 41 -21.42 0.14 8.70
N GLN A 42 -22.19 0.98 9.40
CA GLN A 42 -22.75 2.20 8.82
C GLN A 42 -21.65 3.15 8.34
N PHE A 43 -20.58 3.33 9.12
CA PHE A 43 -19.44 4.13 8.72
C PHE A 43 -18.79 3.59 7.43
N LEU A 44 -18.51 2.28 7.35
CA LEU A 44 -17.94 1.66 6.16
C LEU A 44 -18.85 1.87 4.94
N GLN A 45 -20.16 1.63 5.09
CA GLN A 45 -21.14 1.72 4.01
C GLN A 45 -21.43 3.15 3.54
N THR A 46 -21.24 4.16 4.39
CA THR A 46 -21.60 5.55 4.07
C THR A 46 -20.39 6.43 3.77
N ARG A 47 -19.23 6.13 4.35
CA ARG A 47 -18.01 6.95 4.22
C ARG A 47 -16.92 6.29 3.39
N ILE A 48 -16.81 4.96 3.41
CA ILE A 48 -15.72 4.24 2.74
C ILE A 48 -16.16 3.70 1.39
N LEU A 49 -17.19 2.86 1.35
CA LEU A 49 -17.62 2.19 0.12
C LEU A 49 -18.10 3.17 -0.98
N PRO A 50 -18.86 4.24 -0.67
CA PRO A 50 -19.31 5.19 -1.68
C PRO A 50 -18.24 6.22 -2.09
N SER A 51 -17.13 6.31 -1.35
CA SER A 51 -16.06 7.26 -1.66
C SER A 51 -15.39 6.88 -2.97
N GLU A 52 -15.27 7.79 -3.93
CA GLU A 52 -14.46 7.54 -5.13
C GLU A 52 -12.95 7.52 -4.80
N LYS A 53 -12.56 8.11 -3.65
CA LYS A 53 -11.17 8.17 -3.19
C LYS A 53 -10.70 6.84 -2.66
N LEU A 54 -9.44 6.51 -2.99
CA LEU A 54 -8.75 5.33 -2.46
C LEU A 54 -8.24 5.51 -1.01
N SER A 55 -8.02 6.76 -0.57
CA SER A 55 -7.60 7.03 0.80
C SER A 55 -8.77 6.93 1.77
N VAL A 56 -8.46 6.51 3.00
CA VAL A 56 -9.44 6.38 4.06
C VAL A 56 -9.32 7.53 5.07
N PRO A 57 -10.42 8.04 5.64
CA PRO A 57 -10.39 9.13 6.61
C PRO A 57 -9.79 8.70 7.95
N THR A 58 -9.19 9.62 8.67
CA THR A 58 -8.80 9.39 10.07
C THR A 58 -10.04 9.36 10.96
N LEU A 59 -10.15 8.37 11.84
CA LEU A 59 -11.24 8.31 12.82
C LEU A 59 -11.10 9.42 13.86
N THR A 60 -12.20 10.10 14.15
CA THR A 60 -12.34 11.01 15.29
C THR A 60 -12.36 10.23 16.61
N ALA A 61 -12.12 10.91 17.73
CA ALA A 61 -12.21 10.28 19.05
C ALA A 61 -13.59 9.68 19.32
N GLN A 62 -14.66 10.38 18.90
CA GLN A 62 -16.04 9.91 19.03
C GLN A 62 -16.32 8.67 18.17
N GLU A 63 -15.76 8.58 16.96
CA GLU A 63 -15.87 7.39 16.11
C GLU A 63 -15.11 6.21 16.71
N LYS A 64 -13.90 6.42 17.25
CA LYS A 64 -13.16 5.35 17.94
C LYS A 64 -13.94 4.82 19.13
N GLU A 65 -14.53 5.71 19.93
CA GLU A 65 -15.35 5.32 21.07
C GLU A 65 -16.62 4.56 20.62
N SER A 66 -17.29 5.03 19.58
CA SER A 66 -18.53 4.40 19.10
C SER A 66 -18.30 3.06 18.40
N PHE A 67 -17.11 2.79 17.85
CA PHE A 67 -16.79 1.53 17.20
C PHE A 67 -16.24 0.48 18.18
N GLY A 68 -15.79 0.89 19.36
CA GLY A 68 -15.16 0.00 20.33
C GLY A 68 -14.00 -0.79 19.72
N LYS A 69 -14.02 -2.11 19.87
CA LYS A 69 -12.97 -3.01 19.33
C LYS A 69 -12.79 -2.90 17.81
N TYR A 70 -13.83 -2.49 17.07
CA TYR A 70 -13.76 -2.38 15.61
C TYR A 70 -12.92 -1.20 15.11
N ALA A 71 -12.57 -0.26 16.01
CA ALA A 71 -11.59 0.78 15.69
C ALA A 71 -10.19 0.18 15.40
N ASP A 72 -9.84 -0.95 16.02
CA ASP A 72 -8.58 -1.65 15.77
C ASP A 72 -8.61 -2.38 14.42
N ASP A 73 -9.75 -2.96 14.04
CA ASP A 73 -9.95 -3.55 12.71
C ASP A 73 -9.79 -2.48 11.61
N TYR A 74 -10.32 -1.28 11.86
CA TYR A 74 -10.16 -0.15 10.93
C TYR A 74 -8.70 0.27 10.73
N ALA A 75 -7.84 0.10 11.73
CA ALA A 75 -6.43 0.43 11.63
C ALA A 75 -5.74 -0.31 10.46
N ILE A 76 -6.20 -1.52 10.12
CA ILE A 76 -5.70 -2.28 8.95
C ILE A 76 -5.88 -1.48 7.65
N LEU A 77 -7.00 -0.75 7.51
CA LEU A 77 -7.26 0.08 6.33
C LEU A 77 -6.48 1.40 6.39
N SER A 78 -6.46 2.07 7.55
CA SER A 78 -5.83 3.38 7.69
C SER A 78 -4.32 3.34 7.69
N ASP A 79 -3.72 2.32 8.29
CA ASP A 79 -2.26 2.17 8.35
C ASP A 79 -1.69 1.94 6.96
N TYR A 80 -2.33 1.08 6.16
CA TYR A 80 -1.95 0.89 4.75
C TYR A 80 -1.97 2.22 3.98
N SER A 81 -3.07 2.96 4.06
CA SER A 81 -3.21 4.25 3.38
C SER A 81 -2.15 5.27 3.84
N SER A 82 -1.84 5.29 5.14
CA SER A 82 -0.84 6.20 5.71
C SER A 82 0.58 5.83 5.29
N GLU A 83 0.96 4.56 5.44
CA GLU A 83 2.28 4.05 5.08
C GLU A 83 2.58 4.26 3.60
N MET A 84 1.60 4.04 2.72
CA MET A 84 1.75 4.30 1.30
C MET A 84 1.91 5.79 1.01
N THR A 85 1.09 6.65 1.60
CA THR A 85 1.24 8.11 1.44
C THR A 85 2.64 8.58 1.84
N THR A 86 3.16 8.08 2.96
CA THR A 86 4.51 8.39 3.43
C THR A 86 5.61 7.82 2.52
N ALA A 87 5.40 6.64 1.93
CA ALA A 87 6.37 6.06 1.00
C ALA A 87 6.51 6.92 -0.28
N PHE A 88 5.44 7.54 -0.76
CA PHE A 88 5.47 8.36 -1.99
C PHE A 88 5.83 9.82 -1.77
N SER A 89 5.52 10.40 -0.62
CA SER A 89 5.76 11.84 -0.37
C SER A 89 7.25 12.23 -0.41
N GLY A 90 8.17 11.27 -0.26
CA GLY A 90 9.62 11.52 -0.35
C GLY A 90 10.20 11.58 -1.76
N ASN A 91 9.43 11.24 -2.81
CA ASN A 91 9.98 10.98 -4.15
C ASN A 91 10.11 12.22 -5.07
N ASP A 92 9.76 13.40 -4.57
CA ASP A 92 9.72 14.63 -5.38
C ASP A 92 11.05 14.97 -6.05
N GLN A 93 12.17 14.70 -5.38
CA GLN A 93 13.49 14.97 -5.92
C GLN A 93 13.82 14.04 -7.10
N ALA A 94 13.60 12.74 -6.96
CA ALA A 94 13.83 11.77 -8.02
C ALA A 94 12.98 12.12 -9.25
N MET A 95 11.70 12.45 -9.03
CA MET A 95 10.79 12.87 -10.09
C MET A 95 11.28 14.13 -10.81
N ARG A 96 11.78 15.13 -10.07
CA ARG A 96 12.39 16.33 -10.67
C ARG A 96 13.64 16.01 -11.49
N GLN A 97 14.51 15.14 -10.99
CA GLN A 97 15.74 14.75 -11.71
C GLN A 97 15.42 14.01 -13.01
N MET A 98 14.43 13.12 -12.98
CA MET A 98 14.00 12.36 -14.16
C MET A 98 13.35 13.22 -15.24
N ARG A 99 12.71 14.35 -14.90
CA ARG A 99 12.19 15.31 -15.89
C ARG A 99 13.28 15.91 -16.79
N SER A 100 14.54 15.85 -16.36
CA SER A 100 15.66 16.32 -17.17
C SER A 100 16.15 15.28 -18.19
N VAL A 101 15.70 14.03 -18.12
CA VAL A 101 16.10 12.96 -19.06
C VAL A 101 15.12 12.97 -20.24
N THR A 102 15.41 13.78 -21.27
CA THR A 102 14.47 14.01 -22.39
C THR A 102 15.05 13.66 -23.76
N SER A 103 16.35 13.40 -23.87
CA SER A 103 17.03 13.10 -25.12
C SER A 103 17.90 11.85 -25.05
N ALA A 104 18.32 11.35 -26.21
CA ALA A 104 19.30 10.27 -26.34
C ALA A 104 20.62 10.63 -25.63
N LYS A 105 21.04 11.90 -25.74
CA LYS A 105 22.23 12.42 -25.06
C LYS A 105 22.07 12.38 -23.54
N ASP A 106 20.92 12.80 -23.02
CA ASP A 106 20.63 12.75 -21.58
C ASP A 106 20.68 11.31 -21.05
N MET A 107 20.17 10.33 -21.80
CA MET A 107 20.22 8.92 -21.39
C MET A 107 21.66 8.41 -21.24
N VAL A 108 22.63 8.98 -21.94
CA VAL A 108 24.06 8.66 -21.80
C VAL A 108 24.70 9.43 -20.64
N GLU A 109 24.47 10.75 -20.60
CA GLU A 109 25.10 11.65 -19.62
C GLU A 109 24.55 11.50 -18.21
N LYS A 110 23.28 11.07 -18.07
CA LYS A 110 22.58 10.97 -16.79
C LYS A 110 22.34 9.53 -16.34
N ARG A 111 23.10 8.55 -16.85
CA ARG A 111 22.98 7.13 -16.46
C ARG A 111 22.99 6.91 -14.95
N ASP A 112 23.91 7.55 -14.24
CA ASP A 112 24.00 7.46 -12.78
C ASP A 112 22.73 7.95 -12.08
N THR A 113 22.11 9.01 -12.61
CA THR A 113 20.83 9.52 -12.12
C THR A 113 19.72 8.50 -12.35
N ILE A 114 19.64 7.92 -13.54
CA ILE A 114 18.64 6.90 -13.88
C ILE A 114 18.81 5.65 -13.00
N GLU A 115 20.05 5.21 -12.75
CA GLU A 115 20.34 4.07 -11.89
C GLU A 115 19.96 4.36 -10.43
N LYS A 116 20.23 5.57 -9.92
CA LYS A 116 19.79 5.98 -8.58
C LYS A 116 18.27 5.98 -8.47
N SER A 117 17.56 6.57 -9.43
CA SER A 117 16.09 6.54 -9.45
C SER A 117 15.54 5.12 -9.53
N ARG A 118 16.22 4.22 -10.25
CA ARG A 118 15.83 2.81 -10.31
C ARG A 118 15.98 2.10 -8.96
N LYS A 119 17.06 2.38 -8.23
CA LYS A 119 17.25 1.89 -6.85
C LYS A 119 16.18 2.43 -5.91
N GLU A 120 15.81 3.71 -6.03
CA GLU A 120 14.73 4.31 -5.24
C GLU A 120 13.38 3.64 -5.52
N VAL A 121 13.04 3.38 -6.78
CA VAL A 121 11.84 2.60 -7.15
C VAL A 121 11.86 1.21 -6.52
N GLY A 122 13.00 0.50 -6.55
CA GLY A 122 13.16 -0.79 -5.89
C GLY A 122 12.97 -0.72 -4.36
N ASN A 123 13.46 0.34 -3.71
CA ASN A 123 13.25 0.55 -2.27
C ASN A 123 11.77 0.79 -1.93
N ILE A 124 11.06 1.59 -2.75
CA ILE A 124 9.62 1.82 -2.60
C ILE A 124 8.85 0.51 -2.77
N GLU A 125 9.21 -0.30 -3.77
CA GLU A 125 8.60 -1.59 -4.03
C GLU A 125 8.81 -2.58 -2.87
N SER A 126 10.02 -2.65 -2.30
CA SER A 126 10.30 -3.46 -1.12
C SER A 126 9.43 -3.03 0.08
N LYS A 127 9.39 -1.72 0.35
CA LYS A 127 8.59 -1.18 1.46
C LYS A 127 7.10 -1.47 1.26
N ARG A 128 6.58 -1.31 0.03
CA ARG A 128 5.20 -1.65 -0.32
C ARG A 128 4.91 -3.13 -0.05
N ALA A 129 5.78 -4.02 -0.52
CA ALA A 129 5.61 -5.46 -0.32
C ALA A 129 5.59 -5.84 1.17
N ASP A 130 6.49 -5.26 1.97
CA ASP A 130 6.54 -5.48 3.43
C ASP A 130 5.28 -4.95 4.14
N THR A 131 4.83 -3.73 3.80
CA THR A 131 3.58 -3.17 4.30
C THR A 131 2.39 -4.07 3.95
N MET A 132 2.27 -4.49 2.69
CA MET A 132 1.16 -5.34 2.25
C MET A 132 1.15 -6.67 3.01
N LYS A 133 2.32 -7.31 3.16
CA LYS A 133 2.44 -8.55 3.94
C LYS A 133 1.98 -8.37 5.38
N SER A 134 2.40 -7.28 6.04
CA SER A 134 1.99 -6.94 7.41
C SER A 134 0.48 -6.73 7.52
N VAL A 135 -0.14 -6.11 6.51
CA VAL A 135 -1.57 -5.87 6.42
C VAL A 135 -2.35 -7.17 6.17
N GLU A 136 -1.89 -8.04 5.28
CA GLU A 136 -2.46 -9.37 5.03
C GLU A 136 -2.39 -10.27 6.28
N ASP A 137 -1.28 -10.23 7.01
CA ASP A 137 -1.10 -10.97 8.26
C ASP A 137 -2.07 -10.50 9.36
N ARG A 138 -2.38 -9.20 9.42
CA ARG A 138 -3.40 -8.68 10.35
C ARG A 138 -4.81 -9.04 9.88
N TYR A 139 -5.09 -8.85 8.60
CA TYR A 139 -6.40 -9.14 8.00
C TYR A 139 -6.80 -10.61 8.16
N SER A 140 -5.88 -11.56 7.92
CA SER A 140 -6.13 -13.00 8.05
C SER A 140 -6.44 -13.47 9.48
N LYS A 141 -6.07 -12.67 10.50
CA LYS A 141 -6.32 -12.97 11.92
C LYS A 141 -7.61 -12.35 12.45
N LEU A 142 -8.30 -11.54 11.64
CA LEU A 142 -9.55 -10.89 12.04
C LEU A 142 -10.64 -11.92 12.36
N LYS A 143 -11.35 -11.67 13.46
CA LYS A 143 -12.50 -12.48 13.90
C LYS A 143 -13.72 -11.58 14.00
N GLN A 144 -14.41 -11.42 12.88
CA GLN A 144 -15.58 -10.56 12.74
C GLN A 144 -16.86 -11.40 12.61
N PRO A 145 -18.00 -10.93 13.12
CA PRO A 145 -19.32 -11.47 12.78
C PRO A 145 -19.59 -11.37 11.27
N ASP A 146 -20.39 -12.29 10.71
CA ASP A 146 -20.59 -12.43 9.26
C ASP A 146 -21.12 -11.15 8.58
N ASP A 147 -22.02 -10.43 9.25
CA ASP A 147 -22.60 -9.17 8.76
C ASP A 147 -21.55 -8.06 8.61
N LEU A 148 -20.65 -7.94 9.59
CA LEU A 148 -19.53 -7.01 9.51
C LEU A 148 -18.49 -7.48 8.49
N LYS A 149 -18.14 -8.77 8.51
CA LYS A 149 -17.09 -9.33 7.65
C LYS A 149 -17.37 -9.02 6.18
N ALA A 150 -18.61 -9.23 5.72
CA ALA A 150 -18.97 -8.98 4.33
C ALA A 150 -18.76 -7.52 3.89
N VAL A 151 -19.00 -6.56 4.79
CA VAL A 151 -18.83 -5.12 4.52
C VAL A 151 -17.36 -4.72 4.64
N PHE A 152 -16.66 -5.24 5.63
CA PHE A 152 -15.23 -4.99 5.84
C PHE A 152 -14.39 -5.54 4.70
N ASP A 153 -14.71 -6.74 4.18
CA ASP A 153 -14.02 -7.34 3.04
C ASP A 153 -14.12 -6.46 1.80
N GLN A 154 -15.29 -5.84 1.54
CA GLN A 154 -15.47 -4.89 0.44
C GLN A 154 -14.61 -3.63 0.64
N ALA A 155 -14.57 -3.11 1.87
CA ALA A 155 -13.74 -1.96 2.20
C ALA A 155 -12.25 -2.29 2.00
N TYR A 156 -11.80 -3.44 2.50
CA TYR A 156 -10.43 -3.93 2.34
C TYR A 156 -10.04 -4.10 0.86
N GLN A 157 -10.90 -4.71 0.04
CA GLN A 157 -10.67 -4.84 -1.40
C GLN A 157 -10.51 -3.47 -2.09
N LYS A 158 -11.36 -2.52 -1.72
CA LYS A 158 -11.38 -1.17 -2.31
C LYS A 158 -10.18 -0.32 -1.89
N THR A 159 -9.80 -0.35 -0.62
CA THR A 159 -8.84 0.62 -0.03
C THR A 159 -7.44 0.06 0.17
N VAL A 160 -7.27 -1.27 0.11
CA VAL A 160 -5.98 -1.93 0.27
C VAL A 160 -5.61 -2.69 -1.01
N VAL A 161 -6.37 -3.71 -1.37
CA VAL A 161 -5.99 -4.65 -2.44
C VAL A 161 -5.90 -3.95 -3.80
N ARG A 162 -6.94 -3.23 -4.21
CA ARG A 162 -6.96 -2.54 -5.51
C ARG A 162 -5.89 -1.45 -5.61
N PRO A 163 -5.71 -0.53 -4.63
CA PRO A 163 -4.61 0.44 -4.67
C PRO A 163 -3.24 -0.22 -4.70
N ASN A 164 -3.03 -1.30 -3.94
CA ASN A 164 -1.76 -2.04 -3.95
C ASN A 164 -1.44 -2.63 -5.32
N ALA A 165 -2.43 -3.20 -6.00
CA ALA A 165 -2.26 -3.75 -7.36
C ALA A 165 -1.89 -2.66 -8.37
N LEU A 166 -2.61 -1.52 -8.36
CA LEU A 166 -2.31 -0.37 -9.22
C LEU A 166 -0.90 0.18 -8.95
N LEU A 167 -0.51 0.21 -7.69
CA LEU A 167 0.80 0.68 -7.30
C LEU A 167 1.92 -0.27 -7.73
N THR A 168 1.71 -1.58 -7.57
CA THR A 168 2.63 -2.61 -8.07
C THR A 168 2.86 -2.46 -9.56
N GLN A 169 1.78 -2.28 -10.34
CA GLN A 169 1.86 -2.06 -11.78
C GLN A 169 2.61 -0.76 -12.12
N THR A 170 2.33 0.33 -11.40
CA THR A 170 3.00 1.62 -11.59
C THR A 170 4.50 1.51 -11.33
N LEU A 171 4.91 0.88 -10.23
CA LEU A 171 6.32 0.71 -9.87
C LEU A 171 7.04 -0.20 -10.87
N SER A 172 6.42 -1.31 -11.27
CA SER A 172 6.97 -2.22 -12.29
C SER A 172 7.17 -1.53 -13.64
N LEU A 173 6.22 -0.73 -14.09
CA LEU A 173 6.34 0.01 -15.36
C LEU A 173 7.41 1.10 -15.26
N THR A 174 7.49 1.77 -14.10
CA THR A 174 8.52 2.78 -13.85
C THR A 174 9.92 2.15 -13.87
N ASP A 175 10.13 1.02 -13.19
CA ASP A 175 11.40 0.28 -13.24
C ASP A 175 11.75 -0.13 -14.67
N ALA A 176 10.77 -0.65 -15.42
CA ALA A 176 10.99 -1.08 -16.78
C ALA A 176 11.38 0.07 -17.73
N ILE A 177 10.77 1.26 -17.57
CA ILE A 177 11.13 2.46 -18.34
C ILE A 177 12.55 2.93 -17.98
N LEU A 178 12.89 2.97 -16.69
CA LEU A 178 14.23 3.36 -16.24
C LEU A 178 15.30 2.36 -16.73
N GLY A 179 14.99 1.06 -16.67
CA GLY A 179 15.82 0.00 -17.22
C GLY A 179 16.04 0.15 -18.73
N GLN A 180 14.98 0.46 -19.49
CA GLN A 180 15.07 0.71 -20.93
C GLN A 180 15.90 1.97 -21.26
N ALA A 181 15.77 3.03 -20.46
CA ALA A 181 16.58 4.23 -20.62
C ALA A 181 18.08 3.96 -20.36
N LEU A 182 18.40 3.13 -19.36
CA LEU A 182 19.78 2.67 -19.10
C LEU A 182 20.31 1.81 -20.25
N ASP A 183 19.51 0.87 -20.75
CA ASP A 183 19.88 0.03 -21.89
C ASP A 183 20.17 0.87 -23.15
N ILE A 184 19.31 1.85 -23.46
CA ILE A 184 19.56 2.81 -24.54
C ILE A 184 20.83 3.62 -24.30
N GLY A 185 21.01 4.18 -23.09
CA GLY A 185 22.20 4.95 -22.74
C GLY A 185 23.49 4.14 -22.84
N ASN A 186 23.48 2.88 -22.41
CA ASN A 186 24.63 1.98 -22.50
C ASN A 186 24.93 1.60 -23.95
N TYR A 187 23.89 1.30 -24.74
CA TYR A 187 24.04 1.05 -26.16
C TYR A 187 24.67 2.26 -26.88
N LEU A 188 24.10 3.45 -26.72
CA LEU A 188 24.62 4.69 -27.31
C LEU A 188 26.06 4.98 -26.89
N ASN A 189 26.38 4.79 -25.61
CA ASN A 189 27.74 4.95 -25.11
C ASN A 189 28.73 3.94 -25.74
N SER A 190 28.27 2.72 -26.05
CA SER A 190 29.11 1.70 -26.68
C SER A 190 29.48 2.01 -28.14
N LEU A 191 28.70 2.88 -28.81
CA LEU A 191 28.93 3.24 -30.20
C LEU A 191 30.08 4.25 -30.39
N GLY A 192 30.46 4.96 -29.33
CA GLY A 192 31.54 5.95 -29.36
C GLY A 192 31.33 6.99 -30.45
N ASN A 193 32.29 7.13 -31.35
CA ASN A 193 32.25 8.10 -32.45
C ASN A 193 31.28 7.74 -33.60
N LYS A 194 30.62 6.57 -33.56
CA LYS A 194 29.61 6.17 -34.55
C LYS A 194 28.24 6.82 -34.31
N VAL A 195 28.08 7.49 -33.16
CA VAL A 195 26.93 8.33 -32.86
C VAL A 195 27.40 9.75 -32.54
N GLN A 196 26.75 10.75 -33.13
CA GLN A 196 26.95 12.17 -32.84
C GLN A 196 25.64 12.78 -32.35
N TYR A 197 25.73 13.75 -31.44
CA TYR A 197 24.57 14.42 -30.87
C TYR A 197 24.49 15.85 -31.38
N VAL A 198 23.50 16.14 -32.21
CA VAL A 198 23.22 17.48 -32.73
C VAL A 198 21.94 17.98 -32.06
N GLY A 199 22.10 18.82 -31.03
CA GLY A 199 21.00 19.20 -30.15
C GLY A 199 20.47 17.98 -29.39
N SER A 200 19.16 17.72 -29.52
CA SER A 200 18.49 16.55 -28.93
C SER A 200 18.50 15.30 -29.82
N MET A 201 19.00 15.42 -31.06
CA MET A 201 18.97 14.35 -32.06
C MET A 201 20.28 13.54 -32.04
N ALA A 202 20.17 12.21 -32.03
CA ALA A 202 21.28 11.30 -32.26
C ALA A 202 21.40 11.00 -33.75
N GLN A 203 22.58 11.21 -34.32
CA GLN A 203 22.93 10.91 -35.71
C GLN A 203 23.86 9.70 -35.72
N PHE A 204 23.51 8.69 -36.51
CA PHE A 204 24.24 7.43 -36.61
C PHE A 204 24.97 7.35 -37.94
N THR A 205 26.17 6.78 -37.94
CA THR A 205 26.94 6.54 -39.17
C THR A 205 26.60 5.20 -39.85
N ASP A 206 25.86 4.34 -39.15
CA ASP A 206 25.45 3.01 -39.61
C ASP A 206 23.93 2.81 -39.45
N GLN A 207 23.29 2.29 -40.49
CA GLN A 207 21.84 2.10 -40.52
C GLN A 207 21.36 1.03 -39.53
N LYS A 208 22.10 -0.07 -39.37
CA LYS A 208 21.69 -1.14 -38.43
C LYS A 208 21.71 -0.61 -36.99
N GLN A 209 22.63 0.30 -36.68
CA GLN A 209 22.70 0.92 -35.36
C GLN A 209 21.52 1.85 -35.10
N LEU A 210 21.11 2.61 -36.13
CA LEU A 210 19.91 3.44 -36.08
C LEU A 210 18.64 2.59 -35.93
N ASP A 211 18.55 1.47 -36.64
CA ASP A 211 17.39 0.57 -36.57
C ASP A 211 17.24 -0.02 -35.16
N LEU A 212 18.33 -0.52 -34.57
CA LEU A 212 18.32 -1.03 -33.20
C LEU A 212 18.00 0.06 -32.17
N PHE A 213 18.49 1.27 -32.37
CA PHE A 213 18.13 2.41 -31.52
C PHE A 213 16.62 2.70 -31.58
N ASN A 214 16.05 2.73 -32.78
CA ASN A 214 14.63 2.97 -33.00
C ASN A 214 13.76 1.86 -32.41
N GLU A 215 14.19 0.60 -32.50
CA GLU A 215 13.53 -0.54 -31.85
C GLU A 215 13.48 -0.36 -30.33
N LYS A 216 14.63 -0.05 -29.69
CA LYS A 216 14.70 0.20 -28.25
C LYS A 216 13.83 1.39 -27.82
N LEU A 217 13.77 2.45 -28.63
CA LEU A 217 12.88 3.59 -28.38
C LEU A 217 11.40 3.19 -28.50
N SER A 218 11.03 2.36 -29.47
CA SER A 218 9.65 1.87 -29.64
C SER A 218 9.21 1.10 -28.40
N ALA A 219 10.02 0.14 -27.95
CA ALA A 219 9.75 -0.65 -26.75
C ALA A 219 9.61 0.24 -25.49
N MET A 220 10.39 1.32 -25.38
CA MET A 220 10.24 2.28 -24.28
C MET A 220 8.92 3.04 -24.35
N ARG A 221 8.50 3.48 -25.56
CA ARG A 221 7.25 4.22 -25.77
C ARG A 221 6.03 3.37 -25.44
N GLU A 222 6.04 2.08 -25.76
CA GLU A 222 4.98 1.13 -25.39
C GLU A 222 4.78 1.10 -23.88
N LYS A 223 5.86 0.95 -23.11
CA LYS A 223 5.82 0.98 -21.64
C LYS A 223 5.33 2.33 -21.09
N GLN A 224 5.71 3.44 -21.73
CA GLN A 224 5.20 4.76 -21.36
C GLN A 224 3.69 4.88 -21.60
N GLN A 225 3.18 4.32 -22.69
CA GLN A 225 1.74 4.29 -22.96
C GLN A 225 0.99 3.43 -21.93
N GLU A 226 1.53 2.28 -21.56
CA GLU A 226 0.98 1.45 -20.47
C GLU A 226 0.93 2.24 -19.15
N LEU A 227 2.02 2.93 -18.78
CA LEU A 227 2.06 3.75 -17.57
C LEU A 227 1.02 4.88 -17.61
N LEU A 228 0.84 5.53 -18.77
CA LEU A 228 -0.20 6.56 -18.94
C LEU A 228 -1.61 5.98 -18.83
N ALA A 229 -1.84 4.74 -19.28
CA ALA A 229 -3.12 4.07 -19.11
C ALA A 229 -3.43 3.83 -17.62
N VAL A 230 -2.45 3.39 -16.84
CA VAL A 230 -2.57 3.23 -15.37
C VAL A 230 -2.83 4.58 -14.71
N ALA A 231 -2.12 5.64 -15.11
CA ALA A 231 -2.32 6.98 -14.57
C ALA A 231 -3.74 7.50 -14.82
N ARG A 232 -4.34 7.23 -15.99
CA ARG A 232 -5.74 7.57 -16.29
C ARG A 232 -6.72 6.81 -15.41
N GLN A 233 -6.45 5.52 -15.14
CA GLN A 233 -7.27 4.75 -14.20
C GLN A 233 -7.22 5.36 -12.80
N LEU A 234 -6.03 5.73 -12.32
CA LEU A 234 -5.84 6.37 -11.02
C LEU A 234 -6.53 7.73 -10.93
N ALA A 235 -6.45 8.56 -11.98
CA ALA A 235 -7.11 9.87 -12.02
C ALA A 235 -8.64 9.78 -11.91
N GLY A 236 -9.24 8.68 -12.39
CA GLY A 236 -10.67 8.40 -12.20
C GLY A 236 -11.05 7.94 -10.79
N MET A 237 -10.08 7.73 -9.89
CA MET A 237 -10.25 7.26 -8.50
C MET A 237 -9.72 8.27 -7.46
N GLN A 238 -9.46 9.52 -7.87
CA GLN A 238 -8.97 10.62 -7.00
C GLN A 238 -10.09 11.54 -6.51
#